data_AF-A0A349HLI1-F1
#
_entry.id   AF-A0A349HLI1-F1
#
_cell.length_a   1.000
_cell.length_b   1.000
_cell.length_c   1.000
_cell.angle_alpha   90.00
_cell.angle_beta   90.00
_cell.angle_gamma   90.00
#
_symmetry.space_group_name_H-M   'P 1'
#
loop_
_entity.id
_entity.type
_entity.pdbx_description
1 polymer ?
#
loop_
_entity_poly.entity_id
_entity_poly.type
_entity_poly.pdbx_seq_one_letter_code
_entity_poly.pdbx_strand_id
1 'polypeptide(L)'
;MTNQTFPISLLHIPTDKPVDAELLCTIGKEQIADWEKFWIPAKKEGLKASQESQLHKSIPGSRHWNWDKKANHANSFLACSGYSIVCEGRTEGLMVITKSIHSARLESQKGKPLIYVDYIETAPWNIKGFMPPGKYSGIGSIFLNTAIQVSVHEGY
;
A
#
# COMPACT_ATOMS: atom_id res chain seq x y z
N MET A 1 0.88 -3.19 -22.39
CA MET A 1 1.44 -4.07 -21.34
C MET A 1 0.26 -4.56 -20.53
N THR A 2 -0.01 -5.85 -20.52
CA THR A 2 -1.09 -6.45 -19.72
C THR A 2 -0.74 -6.27 -18.25
N ASN A 3 -1.60 -5.55 -17.51
CA ASN A 3 -1.43 -5.42 -16.06
C ASN A 3 -1.62 -6.80 -15.44
N GLN A 4 -0.55 -7.36 -14.88
CA GLN A 4 -0.62 -8.64 -14.19
C GLN A 4 -1.43 -8.47 -12.90
N THR A 5 -2.39 -9.37 -12.69
CA THR A 5 -3.24 -9.40 -11.50
C THR A 5 -3.16 -10.77 -10.85
N PHE A 6 -3.30 -10.79 -9.52
CA PHE A 6 -3.29 -12.01 -8.72
C PHE A 6 -4.48 -12.02 -7.77
N PRO A 7 -5.24 -13.12 -7.69
CA PRO A 7 -6.30 -13.26 -6.69
C PRO A 7 -5.68 -13.37 -5.29
N ILE A 8 -6.24 -12.63 -4.35
CA ILE A 8 -5.87 -12.63 -2.94
C ILE A 8 -7.14 -12.60 -2.09
N SER A 9 -7.00 -12.79 -0.78
CA SER A 9 -8.11 -12.65 0.16
C SER A 9 -7.77 -11.64 1.25
N LEU A 10 -8.74 -10.78 1.55
CA LEU A 10 -8.69 -9.85 2.69
C LEU A 10 -9.69 -10.33 3.76
N LEU A 11 -9.41 -10.02 5.02
CA LEU A 11 -10.39 -10.25 6.09
C LEU A 11 -11.28 -9.01 6.23
N HIS A 12 -12.58 -9.15 6.01
CA HIS A 12 -13.57 -8.13 6.28
C HIS A 12 -13.86 -8.08 7.79
N ILE A 13 -13.42 -7.00 8.43
CA ILE A 13 -13.41 -6.86 9.89
C ILE A 13 -14.82 -6.93 10.49
N PRO A 14 -15.85 -6.24 9.95
CA PRO A 14 -17.19 -6.28 10.52
C PRO A 14 -17.83 -7.67 10.56
N THR A 15 -17.54 -8.53 9.58
CA THR A 15 -18.16 -9.87 9.48
C THR A 15 -17.23 -11.00 9.86
N ASP A 16 -15.94 -10.72 10.07
CA ASP A 16 -14.87 -11.70 10.31
C ASP A 16 -14.81 -12.80 9.23
N LYS A 17 -14.98 -12.39 7.96
CA LYS A 17 -14.99 -13.33 6.82
C LYS A 17 -13.95 -12.94 5.77
N PRO A 18 -13.33 -13.93 5.10
CA PRO A 18 -12.52 -13.67 3.93
C PRO A 18 -13.38 -13.09 2.81
N VAL A 19 -12.84 -12.11 2.09
CA VAL A 19 -13.43 -11.48 0.90
C VAL A 19 -12.39 -11.50 -0.21
N ASP A 20 -12.85 -11.81 -1.42
CA ASP A 20 -12.01 -11.86 -2.60
C ASP A 20 -11.53 -10.46 -2.99
N ALA A 21 -10.25 -10.37 -3.31
CA ALA A 21 -9.59 -9.13 -3.73
C ALA A 21 -8.53 -9.44 -4.78
N GLU A 22 -8.00 -8.39 -5.39
CA GLU A 22 -7.00 -8.48 -6.45
C GLU A 22 -5.77 -7.68 -6.08
N LEU A 23 -4.59 -8.29 -6.22
CA LEU A 23 -3.31 -7.61 -6.23
C LEU A 23 -2.94 -7.31 -7.68
N LEU A 24 -2.79 -6.03 -8.01
CA LEU A 24 -2.36 -5.57 -9.31
C LEU A 24 -0.87 -5.19 -9.25
N CYS A 25 -0.09 -5.60 -10.23
CA CYS A 25 1.32 -5.20 -10.40
C CYS A 25 1.47 -3.84 -11.09
N THR A 26 0.60 -2.90 -10.73
CA THR A 26 0.68 -1.51 -11.20
C THR A 26 -0.07 -0.57 -10.26
N ILE A 27 0.21 0.72 -10.40
CA ILE A 27 -0.64 1.80 -9.90
C ILE A 27 -1.14 2.57 -11.12
N GLY A 28 -2.36 2.27 -11.55
CA GLY A 28 -2.99 2.86 -12.72
C GLY A 28 -3.74 4.16 -12.41
N LYS A 29 -4.29 4.77 -13.47
CA LYS A 29 -5.10 6.00 -13.36
C LYS A 29 -6.34 5.81 -12.48
N GLU A 30 -6.95 4.63 -12.51
CA GLU A 30 -8.11 4.30 -11.68
C GLU A 30 -7.75 4.29 -10.20
N GLN A 31 -6.61 3.71 -9.83
CA GLN A 31 -6.14 3.69 -8.44
C GLN A 31 -5.80 5.09 -7.93
N ILE A 32 -5.23 5.94 -8.78
CA ILE A 32 -4.99 7.35 -8.43
C ILE A 32 -6.31 8.11 -8.29
N ALA A 33 -7.28 7.88 -9.18
CA ALA A 33 -8.60 8.49 -9.09
C ALA A 33 -9.33 8.07 -7.81
N ASP A 34 -9.27 6.80 -7.41
CA ASP A 34 -9.83 6.32 -6.14
C ASP A 34 -9.17 6.99 -4.94
N TRP A 35 -7.84 7.11 -4.97
CA TRP A 35 -7.09 7.78 -3.92
C TRP A 35 -7.52 9.26 -3.78
N GLU A 36 -7.63 9.99 -4.89
CA GLU A 36 -8.06 11.39 -4.88
C GLU A 36 -9.51 11.54 -4.43
N LYS A 37 -10.40 10.71 -4.95
CA LYS A 37 -11.84 10.79 -4.75
C LYS A 37 -12.28 10.31 -3.37
N PHE A 38 -11.67 9.26 -2.84
CA PHE A 38 -12.12 8.60 -1.61
C PHE A 38 -11.13 8.75 -0.46
N TRP A 39 -9.83 8.56 -0.69
CA TRP A 39 -8.86 8.56 0.41
C TRP A 39 -8.57 9.97 0.91
N ILE A 40 -8.40 10.95 0.03
CA ILE A 40 -8.13 12.34 0.45
C ILE A 40 -9.27 12.88 1.34
N PRO A 41 -10.56 12.77 0.95
CA PRO A 41 -11.66 13.18 1.82
C PRO A 41 -11.71 12.41 3.14
N ALA A 42 -11.58 11.07 3.10
CA ALA A 42 -11.62 10.25 4.31
C ALA A 42 -10.47 10.60 5.28
N LYS A 43 -9.27 10.90 4.77
CA LYS A 43 -8.15 11.38 5.60
C LYS A 43 -8.49 12.72 6.26
N LYS A 44 -9.08 13.66 5.53
CA LYS A 44 -9.49 14.96 6.09
C LYS A 44 -10.54 14.79 7.18
N GLU A 45 -11.51 13.91 6.97
CA GLU A 45 -12.56 13.59 7.96
C GLU A 45 -11.97 12.93 9.21
N GLY A 46 -11.17 11.88 9.06
CA GLY A 46 -10.53 11.20 10.19
C GLY A 46 -9.60 12.10 10.99
N LEU A 47 -8.90 13.04 10.34
CA LEU A 47 -8.08 14.04 11.03
C LEU A 47 -8.92 15.01 11.87
N LYS A 48 -10.04 15.51 11.34
CA LYS A 48 -10.95 16.38 12.10
C LYS A 48 -11.52 15.66 13.31
N ALA A 49 -12.02 14.43 13.12
CA ALA A 49 -12.56 13.61 14.19
C ALA A 49 -11.50 13.28 15.26
N SER A 50 -10.24 13.10 14.88
CA SER A 50 -9.13 12.89 15.83
C SER A 50 -8.81 14.14 16.64
N GLN A 51 -8.88 15.33 16.05
CA GLN A 51 -8.63 16.59 16.76
C GLN A 51 -9.72 16.89 17.79
N GLU A 52 -10.99 16.66 17.42
CA GLU A 52 -12.14 16.88 18.30
C GLU A 52 -12.20 15.90 19.48
N SER A 53 -11.71 14.67 19.28
CA SER A 53 -11.85 13.62 20.29
C SER A 53 -10.73 13.57 21.34
N GLN A 54 -9.70 14.43 21.28
CA GLN A 54 -8.51 14.46 22.18
C GLN A 54 -7.77 13.12 22.40
N LEU A 55 -8.26 12.04 21.80
CA LEU A 55 -7.60 10.75 21.71
C LEU A 55 -6.43 10.94 20.74
N HIS A 56 -5.22 10.63 21.19
CA HIS A 56 -4.04 10.45 20.33
C HIS A 56 -4.27 9.25 19.40
N LYS A 57 -5.19 9.39 18.43
CA LYS A 57 -5.42 8.41 17.38
C LYS A 57 -4.26 8.50 16.40
N SER A 58 -3.78 7.35 15.95
CA SER A 58 -2.62 7.24 15.06
C SER A 58 -2.84 8.07 13.80
N ILE A 59 -2.29 9.29 13.78
CA ILE A 59 -2.26 10.14 12.60
C ILE A 59 -1.39 9.41 11.56
N PRO A 60 -1.90 9.11 10.36
CA PRO A 60 -1.10 8.45 9.35
C PRO A 60 0.14 9.29 9.01
N GLY A 61 1.33 8.71 9.19
CA GLY A 61 2.60 9.36 8.82
C GLY A 61 2.66 9.73 7.32
N SER A 62 1.84 9.05 6.51
CA SER A 62 1.62 9.29 5.08
C SER A 62 0.76 10.52 4.75
N ARG A 63 0.36 11.35 5.72
CA ARG A 63 -0.50 12.54 5.48
C ARG A 63 -0.01 13.45 4.36
N HIS A 64 1.29 13.59 4.20
CA HIS A 64 1.94 14.47 3.23
C HIS A 64 2.20 13.78 1.87
N TRP A 65 1.81 12.52 1.70
CA TRP A 65 2.06 11.78 0.48
C TRP A 65 1.10 12.22 -0.63
N ASN A 66 1.68 12.46 -1.81
CA ASN A 66 0.95 12.62 -3.05
C ASN A 66 1.19 11.37 -3.91
N TRP A 67 0.17 10.52 -4.04
CA TRP A 67 0.32 9.25 -4.75
C TRP A 67 0.40 9.40 -6.26
N ASP A 68 -0.22 10.43 -6.84
CA ASP A 68 -0.03 10.73 -8.27
C ASP A 68 1.46 10.96 -8.58
N LYS A 69 2.14 11.83 -7.81
CA LYS A 69 3.59 12.06 -7.96
C LYS A 69 4.42 10.80 -7.73
N LYS A 70 4.09 10.02 -6.70
CA LYS A 70 4.83 8.79 -6.35
C LYS A 70 4.67 7.69 -7.40
N ALA A 71 3.45 7.50 -7.90
CA ALA A 71 3.15 6.53 -8.96
C ALA A 71 3.82 6.96 -10.28
N ASN A 72 3.76 8.25 -10.63
CA ASN A 72 4.45 8.77 -11.81
C ASN A 72 5.97 8.57 -11.72
N HIS A 73 6.57 8.84 -10.55
CA HIS A 73 7.98 8.51 -10.31
C HIS A 73 8.26 7.02 -10.47
N ALA A 74 7.47 6.14 -9.84
CA ALA A 74 7.64 4.69 -9.97
C ALA A 74 7.53 4.20 -11.42
N ASN A 75 6.58 4.76 -12.18
CA ASN A 75 6.38 4.42 -13.60
C ASN A 75 7.48 4.98 -14.53
N SER A 76 8.31 5.91 -14.05
CA SER A 76 9.37 6.53 -14.84
C SER A 76 10.69 5.76 -14.79
N PHE A 77 10.85 4.83 -13.85
CA PHE A 77 12.08 4.04 -13.66
C PHE A 77 11.79 2.55 -13.75
N LEU A 78 12.55 1.83 -14.59
CA LEU A 78 12.44 0.38 -14.74
C LEU A 78 12.78 -0.39 -13.45
N ALA A 79 13.61 0.21 -12.59
CA ALA A 79 13.97 -0.33 -11.29
C ALA A 79 12.82 -0.25 -10.27
N CYS A 80 11.81 0.59 -10.52
CA CYS A 80 10.69 0.77 -9.61
C CYS A 80 9.49 -0.07 -10.06
N SER A 81 8.68 -0.51 -9.11
CA SER A 81 7.44 -1.23 -9.41
C SER A 81 6.34 -0.80 -8.45
N GLY A 82 5.22 -0.35 -9.02
CA GLY A 82 4.01 -0.01 -8.28
C GLY A 82 3.10 -1.21 -8.12
N TYR A 83 2.44 -1.32 -6.97
CA TYR A 83 1.45 -2.34 -6.67
C TYR A 83 0.22 -1.70 -6.04
N SER A 84 -0.94 -2.27 -6.33
CA SER A 84 -2.20 -1.86 -5.72
C SER A 84 -3.03 -3.07 -5.33
N ILE A 85 -3.85 -2.91 -4.29
CA ILE A 85 -4.84 -3.91 -3.89
C ILE A 85 -6.22 -3.31 -4.15
N VAL A 86 -7.05 -4.05 -4.87
CA VAL A 86 -8.43 -3.68 -5.19
C VAL A 86 -9.38 -4.70 -4.55
N CYS A 87 -10.38 -4.23 -3.83
CA CYS A 87 -11.43 -5.07 -3.23
C CYS A 87 -12.79 -4.42 -3.49
N GLU A 88 -13.78 -5.19 -3.92
CA GLU A 88 -15.11 -4.69 -4.29
C GLU A 88 -15.06 -3.49 -5.28
N GLY A 89 -14.11 -3.52 -6.22
CA GLY A 89 -13.91 -2.47 -7.22
C GLY A 89 -13.33 -1.16 -6.67
N ARG A 90 -12.76 -1.16 -5.46
CA ARG A 90 -12.10 0.02 -4.86
C ARG A 90 -10.67 -0.26 -4.47
N THR A 91 -9.83 0.74 -4.63
CA THR A 91 -8.43 0.70 -4.20
C THR A 91 -8.33 0.76 -2.67
N GLU A 92 -7.76 -0.29 -2.09
CA GLU A 92 -7.62 -0.48 -0.64
C GLU A 92 -6.18 -0.33 -0.15
N GLY A 93 -5.20 -0.39 -1.04
CA GLY A 93 -3.79 -0.28 -0.70
C GLY A 93 -2.94 0.13 -1.90
N LEU A 94 -1.83 0.81 -1.63
CA LEU A 94 -0.81 1.18 -2.61
C LEU A 94 0.59 0.91 -2.04
N MET A 95 1.48 0.37 -2.88
CA MET A 95 2.88 0.13 -2.55
C MET A 95 3.79 0.48 -3.74
N VAL A 96 4.98 1.02 -3.47
CA VAL A 96 6.07 1.13 -4.44
C VAL A 96 7.30 0.45 -3.86
N ILE A 97 7.95 -0.36 -4.68
CA ILE A 97 9.26 -0.93 -4.37
C ILE A 97 10.30 -0.47 -5.39
N THR A 98 11.56 -0.46 -4.98
CA THR A 98 12.73 -0.23 -5.82
C THR A 98 13.65 -1.45 -5.77
N LYS A 99 14.06 -1.89 -6.96
CA LYS A 99 14.92 -3.06 -7.21
C LYS A 99 16.34 -2.61 -7.55
N SER A 100 17.34 -3.35 -7.09
CA SER A 100 18.75 -3.24 -7.51
C SER A 100 19.45 -1.88 -7.34
N ILE A 101 18.81 -0.86 -6.76
CA ILE A 101 19.42 0.45 -6.46
C ILE A 101 20.10 0.45 -5.08
N HIS A 102 19.55 -0.33 -4.14
CA HIS A 102 20.01 -0.38 -2.76
C HIS A 102 20.74 -1.69 -2.48
N SER A 103 21.69 -1.62 -1.55
CA SER A 103 22.47 -2.77 -1.10
C SER A 103 22.43 -2.89 0.42
N ALA A 104 22.44 -4.13 0.90
CA ALA A 104 22.44 -4.44 2.31
C ALA A 104 23.73 -3.94 2.99
N ARG A 105 23.57 -3.41 4.19
CA ARG A 105 24.65 -2.85 5.03
C ARG A 105 25.01 -3.73 6.22
N LEU A 106 24.21 -4.76 6.51
CA LEU A 106 24.49 -5.74 7.55
C LEU A 106 25.71 -6.57 7.15
N GLU A 107 26.63 -6.82 8.09
CA GLU A 107 27.93 -7.46 7.79
C GLU A 107 27.76 -8.83 7.09
N SER A 108 26.78 -9.64 7.50
CA SER A 108 26.48 -10.94 6.89
C SER A 108 25.95 -10.89 5.46
N GLN A 109 25.52 -9.72 4.98
CA GLN A 109 24.90 -9.52 3.67
C GLN A 109 25.48 -8.30 2.93
N LYS A 110 26.62 -7.78 3.37
CA LYS A 110 27.16 -6.51 2.91
C LYS A 110 27.34 -6.48 1.39
N GLY A 111 26.77 -5.47 0.75
CA GLY A 111 26.84 -5.29 -0.71
C GLY A 111 25.87 -6.14 -1.53
N LYS A 112 25.13 -7.06 -0.91
CA LYS A 112 24.08 -7.81 -1.63
C LYS A 112 22.93 -6.87 -2.02
N PRO A 113 22.34 -7.04 -3.20
CA PRO A 113 21.16 -6.28 -3.60
C PRO A 113 19.99 -6.56 -2.64
N LEU A 114 19.08 -5.60 -2.51
CA LEU A 114 17.84 -5.78 -1.74
C LEU A 114 16.65 -5.16 -2.47
N ILE A 115 15.45 -5.67 -2.15
CA ILE A 115 14.20 -4.98 -2.49
C ILE A 115 13.93 -3.94 -1.42
N TYR A 116 13.83 -2.68 -1.84
CA TYR A 116 13.50 -1.58 -0.94
C TYR A 116 12.01 -1.24 -1.09
N VAL A 117 11.27 -1.19 0.01
CA VAL A 117 9.87 -0.73 0.02
C VAL A 117 9.90 0.78 0.26
N ASP A 118 9.80 1.57 -0.80
CA ASP A 118 9.82 3.02 -0.71
C ASP A 118 8.59 3.56 0.01
N TYR A 119 7.41 3.07 -0.40
CA TYR A 119 6.12 3.57 0.06
C TYR A 119 5.13 2.43 0.23
N ILE A 120 4.36 2.48 1.31
CA ILE A 120 3.24 1.59 1.57
C ILE A 120 2.16 2.37 2.33
N GLU A 121 0.93 2.38 1.80
CA GLU A 121 -0.23 2.99 2.46
C GLU A 121 -1.46 2.12 2.23
N THR A 122 -2.29 1.99 3.27
CA THR A 122 -3.63 1.40 3.16
C THR A 122 -4.67 2.51 3.13
N ALA A 123 -5.85 2.22 2.58
CA ALA A 123 -6.95 3.17 2.60
C ALA A 123 -7.27 3.62 4.03
N PRO A 124 -7.74 4.87 4.24
CA PRO A 124 -7.84 5.46 5.57
C PRO A 124 -8.76 4.68 6.52
N TRP A 125 -9.84 4.11 5.98
CA TRP A 125 -10.77 3.25 6.73
C TRP A 125 -10.21 1.89 7.11
N ASN A 126 -9.00 1.52 6.65
CA ASN A 126 -8.32 0.29 7.08
C ASN A 126 -7.23 0.56 8.13
N ILE A 127 -6.96 1.83 8.46
CA ILE A 127 -5.95 2.20 9.43
C ILE A 127 -6.50 1.99 10.84
N LYS A 128 -5.88 1.06 11.58
CA LYS A 128 -6.28 0.71 12.94
C LYS A 128 -6.32 1.96 13.82
N GLY A 129 -7.48 2.21 14.44
CA GLY A 129 -7.69 3.34 15.36
C GLY A 129 -7.88 4.70 14.70
N PHE A 130 -7.74 4.82 13.38
CA PHE A 130 -7.99 6.08 12.67
C PHE A 130 -9.48 6.28 12.37
N MET A 131 -10.13 5.28 11.75
CA MET A 131 -11.57 5.29 11.45
C MET A 131 -12.20 3.95 11.88
N PRO A 132 -12.57 3.78 13.16
CA PRO A 132 -13.18 2.55 13.64
C PRO A 132 -14.68 2.45 13.29
N PRO A 133 -15.22 1.23 13.04
CA PRO A 133 -14.48 -0.01 12.84
C PRO A 133 -13.74 0.02 11.49
N GLY A 134 -12.52 -0.52 11.43
CA GLY A 134 -11.82 -0.63 10.15
C GLY A 134 -12.60 -1.53 9.17
N LYS A 135 -12.41 -1.39 7.85
CA LYS A 135 -13.14 -2.21 6.86
C LYS A 135 -12.46 -3.56 6.60
N TYR A 136 -11.18 -3.53 6.22
CA TYR A 136 -10.40 -4.71 5.84
C TYR A 136 -9.10 -4.80 6.62
N SER A 137 -8.60 -6.03 6.77
CA SER A 137 -7.25 -6.31 7.28
C SER A 137 -6.49 -7.26 6.35
N GLY A 138 -5.16 -7.32 6.51
CA GLY A 138 -4.26 -8.14 5.69
C GLY A 138 -3.52 -7.38 4.57
N ILE A 139 -3.95 -6.17 4.22
CA ILE A 139 -3.39 -5.38 3.11
C ILE A 139 -1.86 -5.18 3.24
N GLY A 140 -1.39 -4.71 4.40
CA GLY A 140 0.03 -4.49 4.64
C GLY A 140 0.85 -5.79 4.61
N SER A 141 0.31 -6.88 5.18
CA SER A 141 0.95 -8.19 5.17
C SER A 141 1.08 -8.76 3.76
N ILE A 142 0.05 -8.61 2.93
CA ILE A 142 0.08 -9.03 1.53
C ILE A 142 1.15 -8.24 0.77
N PHE A 143 1.21 -6.93 0.95
CA PHE A 143 2.25 -6.12 0.31
C PHE A 143 3.67 -6.50 0.73
N LEU A 144 3.93 -6.69 2.03
CA LEU A 144 5.24 -7.15 2.49
C LEU A 144 5.57 -8.54 1.96
N ASN A 145 4.60 -9.46 1.93
CA ASN A 145 4.80 -10.77 1.31
C ASN A 145 5.11 -10.63 -0.18
N THR A 146 4.42 -9.75 -0.92
CA THR A 146 4.73 -9.47 -2.32
C THR A 146 6.17 -8.97 -2.49
N ALA A 147 6.64 -8.04 -1.66
CA ALA A 147 8.02 -7.57 -1.71
C ALA A 147 9.04 -8.70 -1.43
N ILE A 148 8.73 -9.61 -0.50
CA ILE A 148 9.54 -10.80 -0.22
C ILE A 148 9.55 -11.74 -1.44
N GLN A 149 8.40 -12.02 -2.05
CA GLN A 149 8.31 -12.88 -3.24
C GLN A 149 9.10 -12.29 -4.42
N VAL A 150 9.04 -10.97 -4.61
CA VAL A 150 9.87 -10.29 -5.62
C VAL A 150 11.35 -10.45 -5.29
N SER A 151 11.75 -10.30 -4.03
CA SER A 151 13.14 -10.49 -3.58
C SER A 151 13.65 -11.90 -3.90
N VAL A 152 12.86 -12.93 -3.59
CA VAL A 152 13.18 -14.33 -3.88
C VAL A 152 13.27 -14.57 -5.40
N HIS A 153 12.35 -14.00 -6.17
CA HIS A 153 12.34 -14.13 -7.62
C HIS A 153 13.55 -13.48 -8.30
N GLU A 154 14.00 -12.32 -7.79
CA GLU A 154 15.20 -11.62 -8.27
C GLU A 154 16.52 -12.27 -7.74
N GLY A 155 16.41 -13.26 -6.85
CA GLY A 155 17.54 -14.04 -6.34
C GLY A 155 18.33 -13.38 -5.20
N TYR A 156 17.68 -12.54 -4.39
CA TYR A 156 18.31 -11.79 -3.28
C TYR A 156 18.24 -12.53 -1.94
#